data_AF-F4LUE3-F1
#
_entry.id   AF-F4LUE3-F1
#
_cell.length_a   1.000
_cell.length_b   1.000
_cell.length_c   1.000
_cell.angle_alpha   90.00
_cell.angle_beta   90.00
_cell.angle_gamma   90.00
#
_symmetry.space_group_name_H-M   'P 1'
#
loop_
_entity.id
_entity.type
_entity.pdbx_description
1 polymer ?
#
loop_
_entity_poly.entity_id
_entity_poly.type
_entity_poly.pdbx_seq_one_letter_code
_entity_poly.pdbx_strand_id
1 'polypeptide(L)' 'MPYFNKILFTAFEISIFLFGYVLGRRMGKKEGVIEGMSLVPLDWRKQLFETSICPLCNQELNIKVNYDNVHNREL' A
#
# COMPACT_ATOMS: atom_id res chain seq x y z
N MET A 1 -9.48 -42.21 -10.98
CA MET A 1 -8.71 -40.99 -10.66
C MET A 1 -9.61 -39.78 -10.35
N PRO A 2 -10.54 -39.83 -9.37
CA PRO A 2 -11.40 -38.68 -9.03
C PRO A 2 -10.74 -37.67 -8.09
N TYR A 3 -9.70 -38.08 -7.34
CA TYR A 3 -9.05 -37.26 -6.33
C TYR A 3 -8.15 -36.16 -6.91
N PHE A 4 -7.50 -36.43 -8.05
CA PHE A 4 -6.62 -35.45 -8.70
C PHE A 4 -7.38 -34.20 -9.16
N ASN A 5 -8.56 -34.40 -9.77
CA ASN A 5 -9.42 -33.29 -10.20
C ASN A 5 -9.93 -32.46 -9.02
N LYS A 6 -10.25 -33.12 -7.89
CA LYS A 6 -10.65 -32.40 -6.66
C LYS A 6 -9.51 -31.54 -6.12
N ILE A 7 -8.29 -32.07 -6.07
CA ILE A 7 -7.11 -31.32 -5.63
C ILE A 7 -6.87 -30.10 -6.53
N LEU A 8 -6.98 -30.27 -7.86
CA LEU A 8 -6.84 -29.15 -8.81
C LEU A 8 -7.88 -28.07 -8.59
N PHE A 9 -9.15 -28.43 -8.39
CA PHE A 9 -10.21 -27.47 -8.10
C PHE A 9 -9.95 -26.68 -6.81
N THR A 10 -9.60 -27.38 -5.72
CA THR A 10 -9.28 -26.72 -4.44
C THR A 10 -8.07 -25.80 -4.57
N ALA A 11 -7.02 -26.21 -5.29
CA ALA A 11 -5.85 -25.37 -5.52
C ALA A 11 -6.21 -24.11 -6.34
N PHE A 12 -7.12 -24.21 -7.29
CA PHE A 12 -7.60 -23.09 -8.09
C PHE A 12 -8.39 -22.08 -7.25
N GLU A 13 -9.31 -22.54 -6.40
CA GLU A 13 -10.08 -21.67 -5.49
C GLU A 13 -9.17 -20.90 -4.53
N ILE A 14 -8.21 -21.60 -3.90
CA ILE A 14 -7.23 -20.97 -3.00
C ILE A 14 -6.40 -19.93 -3.77
N SER A 15 -6.01 -20.23 -5.00
CA SER A 15 -5.23 -19.31 -5.83
C SER A 15 -6.01 -18.01 -6.09
N ILE A 16 -7.28 -18.11 -6.50
CA ILE A 16 -8.14 -16.93 -6.73
C ILE A 16 -8.27 -16.10 -5.44
N PHE A 17 -8.52 -16.75 -4.30
CA PHE A 17 -8.65 -16.07 -3.02
C PHE A 17 -7.37 -15.30 -2.64
N LEU A 18 -6.20 -15.94 -2.78
CA LEU A 18 -4.91 -15.31 -2.50
C LEU A 18 -4.63 -14.14 -3.44
N PHE A 19 -4.95 -14.27 -4.73
CA PHE A 19 -4.81 -13.17 -5.68
C PHE A 19 -5.70 -11.98 -5.31
N GLY A 20 -6.96 -12.24 -4.97
CA GLY A 20 -7.88 -11.20 -4.49
C GLY A 20 -7.36 -10.50 -3.23
N TYR A 21 -6.85 -11.26 -2.25
CA TYR A 21 -6.27 -10.72 -1.03
C TYR A 21 -5.05 -9.82 -1.29
N VAL A 22 -4.14 -10.25 -2.17
CA VAL A 22 -2.94 -9.47 -2.51
C VAL A 22 -3.32 -8.16 -3.23
N LEU A 23 -4.25 -8.22 -4.18
CA LEU A 23 -4.74 -7.04 -4.89
C LEU A 23 -5.45 -6.07 -3.93
N GLY A 24 -6.36 -6.58 -3.10
CA GLY A 24 -7.08 -5.78 -2.10
C GLY A 24 -6.12 -5.10 -1.12
N ARG A 25 -5.12 -5.83 -0.59
CA ARG A 25 -4.12 -5.26 0.33
C ARG A 25 -3.28 -4.16 -0.33
N ARG A 26 -2.96 -4.31 -1.61
CA ARG A 26 -2.20 -3.28 -2.37
C ARG A 26 -3.03 -2.02 -2.60
N MET A 27 -4.29 -2.16 -2.98
CA MET A 27 -5.18 -1.00 -3.18
C MET A 27 -5.49 -0.30 -1.87
N GLY A 28 -5.85 -1.05 -0.82
CA GLY A 28 -6.13 -0.47 0.51
C GLY A 28 -4.92 0.27 1.11
N LYS A 29 -3.69 -0.21 0.87
CA LYS A 29 -2.49 0.54 1.28
C LYS A 29 -2.37 1.87 0.51
N LYS A 30 -2.66 1.89 -0.79
CA LYS A 30 -2.58 3.11 -1.59
C LYS A 30 -3.66 4.11 -1.18
N GLU A 31 -4.90 3.67 -1.08
CA GLU A 31 -6.03 4.50 -0.67
C GLU A 31 -5.83 5.05 0.75
N GLY A 32 -5.43 4.21 1.70
CA GLY A 32 -5.15 4.64 3.07
C GLY A 32 -4.00 5.65 3.17
N VAL A 33 -2.99 5.56 2.29
CA VAL A 33 -1.93 6.59 2.21
C VAL A 33 -2.47 7.88 1.61
N ILE A 34 -3.29 7.82 0.56
CA ILE A 34 -3.87 9.00 -0.09
C ILE A 34 -4.80 9.76 0.86
N GLU A 35 -5.69 9.04 1.56
CA GLU A 35 -6.58 9.59 2.58
C GLU A 35 -5.80 10.09 3.79
N GLY A 36 -4.81 9.32 4.27
CA GLY A 36 -3.94 9.75 5.35
C GLY A 36 -3.22 11.05 4.99
N MET A 37 -2.66 11.14 3.79
CA MET A 37 -2.00 12.36 3.33
C MET A 37 -2.97 13.53 3.25
N SER A 38 -4.19 13.36 2.72
CA SER A 38 -5.16 14.47 2.63
C SER A 38 -5.56 15.05 3.99
N LEU A 39 -5.51 14.23 5.06
CA LEU A 39 -5.80 14.63 6.43
C LEU A 39 -4.56 15.12 7.20
N VAL A 40 -3.35 14.79 6.75
CA VAL A 40 -2.11 15.15 7.46
C VAL A 40 -1.85 16.67 7.37
N PRO A 41 -1.57 17.34 8.50
CA PRO A 41 -1.21 18.76 8.52
C PRO A 41 0.01 19.08 7.66
N LEU A 42 0.00 20.23 6.98
CA LEU A 42 1.11 20.69 6.13
C LEU A 42 2.43 20.79 6.92
N ASP A 43 2.38 21.20 8.18
CA ASP A 43 3.55 21.31 9.06
C ASP A 43 4.25 19.96 9.26
N TRP A 44 3.48 18.88 9.35
CA TRP A 44 4.02 17.53 9.52
C TRP A 44 4.70 17.04 8.26
N ARG A 45 4.17 17.39 7.08
CA ARG A 45 4.85 17.10 5.81
C ARG A 45 6.16 17.87 5.69
N LYS A 46 6.19 19.12 6.15
CA LYS A 46 7.40 19.94 6.17
C LYS A 46 8.47 19.35 7.10
N GLN A 47 8.09 18.98 8.32
CA GLN A 47 8.99 18.31 9.28
C GLN A 47 9.52 16.98 8.74
N LEU A 48 8.65 16.17 8.12
CA LEU A 48 9.04 14.92 7.47
C LEU A 48 10.09 15.14 6.37
N PHE A 49 9.91 16.18 5.55
CA PHE A 49 10.83 16.52 4.46
C PHE A 49 12.19 17.01 4.98
N GLU A 50 12.19 17.83 6.04
CA GLU A 50 13.41 18.41 6.61
C GLU A 50 14.21 17.39 7.43
N THR A 51 13.53 16.50 8.15
CA THR A 51 14.18 15.60 9.13
C THR A 51 14.29 14.17 8.66
N SER A 52 13.57 13.78 7.60
CA SER A 52 13.41 12.39 7.16
C SER A 52 12.90 11.43 8.24
N ILE A 53 12.26 11.97 9.30
CA ILE A 53 11.75 11.20 10.42
C ILE A 53 10.22 11.28 10.41
N CYS A 54 9.56 10.13 10.52
CA CYS A 54 8.11 10.09 10.59
C CYS A 54 7.58 10.76 11.88
N PRO A 55 6.76 11.83 11.80
CA PRO A 55 6.27 12.52 13.00
C PRO A 55 5.28 11.68 13.83
N LEU A 56 4.75 10.59 13.27
CA LEU A 56 3.81 9.69 13.94
C LEU A 56 4.50 8.59 14.76
N CYS A 57 5.59 8.02 14.23
CA CYS A 57 6.25 6.86 14.84
C CYS A 57 7.75 7.08 15.14
N ASN A 58 8.26 8.29 14.87
CA ASN A 58 9.64 8.69 15.06
C ASN A 58 10.67 7.77 14.37
N GLN A 59 10.23 7.04 13.35
CA GLN A 59 11.08 6.14 12.57
C GLN A 59 11.82 6.94 11.50
N GLU A 60 13.13 6.72 11.41
CA GLU A 60 13.98 7.24 10.34
C GLU A 60 13.59 6.58 9.01
N LEU A 61 13.15 7.39 8.05
CA LEU A 61 12.72 6.94 6.75
C LEU A 61 13.94 6.94 5.83
N ASN A 62 14.39 5.74 5.44
CA ASN A 62 15.45 5.59 4.46
C ASN A 62 14.93 6.07 3.08
N ILE A 63 15.28 7.31 2.71
CA ILE A 63 14.78 7.99 1.50
C ILE A 63 15.35 7.28 0.26
N LYS A 64 14.70 6.22 -0.19
CA LYS A 64 14.86 5.69 -1.56
C LYS A 64 13.58 5.66 -2.38
N VAL A 65 12.44 6.04 -1.79
CA VAL A 65 11.17 6.11 -2.54
C VAL A 65 10.44 7.38 -2.14
N ASN A 66 10.58 8.40 -2.97
CA ASN A 66 9.76 9.60 -2.94
C ASN A 66 8.36 9.21 -3.44
N TYR A 67 7.34 9.31 -2.58
CA TYR A 67 5.93 9.04 -2.92
C TYR A 67 5.18 10.30 -3.39
N ASP A 68 5.86 11.44 -3.58
CA ASP A 68 5.27 12.73 -3.98
C ASP A 68 4.83 12.79 -5.45
N ASN A 69 4.65 11.65 -6.12
CA ASN A 69 3.96 11.58 -7.42
C ASN A 69 2.45 11.87 -7.34
N VAL A 70 1.94 12.34 -6.18
CA VAL A 70 0.53 12.71 -5.95
C VAL A 70 0.16 14.06 -6.61
N HIS A 71 1.11 14.76 -7.24
CA HIS A 71 0.85 16.03 -7.93
C HIS A 71 0.78 16.00 -9.46
N ASN A 72 0.79 14.84 -10.11
CA ASN A 72 0.28 14.76 -11.49
C ASN A 72 -1.25 14.71 -11.48
N ARG A 73 -1.90 15.82 -11.10
CA ARG A 73 -3.19 16.16 -11.70
C ARG A 73 -2.86 16.64 -13.10
N GLU A 74 -3.00 15.74 -14.06
CA GLU A 74 -2.99 16.08 -15.49
C GLU A 74 -3.88 17.29 -15.71
N LEU A 75 -3.29 18.33 -16.28
CA LEU A 75 -3.91 19.57 -16.72
C LEU A 75 -3.77 19.61 -18.24
#